data_AF-U2REG8-F1
#
_entry.id   AF-U2REG8-F1
#
_cell.length_a   1.000
_cell.length_b   1.000
_cell.length_c   1.000
_cell.angle_alpha   90.00
_cell.angle_beta   90.00
_cell.angle_gamma   90.00
#
_symmetry.space_group_name_H-M   'P 1'
#
loop_
_entity.id
_entity.type
_entity.pdbx_description
1 polymer ?
#
loop_
_entity_poly.entity_id
_entity_poly.type
_entity_poly.pdbx_seq_one_letter_code
_entity_poly.pdbx_strand_id
1 'polypeptide(L)'
;MDLWKGSMTIRKKYLLLSALIDFLIVFTVGIFSLKSENFLFNYLLYPIIFLVLLKVNTGLWMYLYSNYMNVLDNELDPEKFIELTENEYNRNKNKKYRNYMKLNLAAGYSSAGKIETAYEKLKEVDLSKKLYRKQDKILYYYNEALFLITFGKKEEATEIYNKELSEEIEKIGKRKKDSEIYNLVKALEGMLFHGNDNEKMIEILNEALKKSKTKRQNLGFKYLLATYKEKADETREAIELYKEVAENGNKLYIVQEAREKLKKLI
;
A
#
# COMPACT_ATOMS: atom_id res chain seq x y z
N MET A 1 13.17 -8.21 24.34
CA MET A 1 14.33 -8.35 23.44
C MET A 1 14.00 -7.61 22.14
N ASP A 2 14.51 -6.38 22.00
CA ASP A 2 14.22 -5.45 20.90
C ASP A 2 14.80 -5.95 19.57
N LEU A 3 14.14 -6.93 18.93
CA LEU A 3 14.41 -7.36 17.54
C LEU A 3 14.17 -6.25 16.49
N TRP A 4 13.76 -5.06 16.95
CA TRP A 4 13.34 -3.91 16.14
C TRP A 4 14.39 -2.81 16.04
N LYS A 5 15.43 -2.80 16.89
CA LYS A 5 16.50 -1.77 16.88
C LYS A 5 17.68 -2.07 15.95
N GLY A 6 17.60 -3.13 15.14
CA GLY A 6 18.66 -3.49 14.19
C GLY A 6 18.29 -3.13 12.74
N SER A 7 19.27 -2.55 12.02
CA SER A 7 19.32 -2.21 10.58
C SER A 7 18.95 -3.33 9.58
N MET A 8 18.39 -4.43 10.05
CA MET A 8 18.17 -5.64 9.31
C MET A 8 16.92 -5.53 8.44
N THR A 9 17.09 -5.74 7.14
CA THR A 9 15.99 -5.75 6.16
C THR A 9 14.95 -6.83 6.47
N ILE A 10 13.69 -6.62 6.13
CA ILE A 10 12.57 -7.59 6.08
C ILE A 10 13.05 -8.88 5.46
N ARG A 11 13.73 -8.82 4.31
CA ARG A 11 14.23 -10.03 3.64
C ARG A 11 15.22 -10.81 4.49
N LYS A 12 16.17 -10.13 5.12
CA LYS A 12 17.16 -10.79 6.00
C LYS A 12 16.51 -11.33 7.27
N LYS A 13 15.56 -10.61 7.88
CA LYS A 13 14.74 -11.10 9.00
C LYS A 13 13.97 -12.36 8.60
N TYR A 14 13.31 -12.33 7.44
CA TYR A 14 12.60 -13.46 6.87
C TYR A 14 13.51 -14.66 6.71
N LEU A 15 14.66 -14.52 6.05
CA LEU A 15 15.59 -15.62 5.81
C LEU A 15 16.12 -16.27 7.10
N LEU A 16 16.42 -15.47 8.13
CA LEU A 16 16.89 -16.00 9.42
C LEU A 16 15.78 -16.75 10.16
N LEU A 17 14.58 -16.17 10.21
CA LEU A 17 13.44 -16.79 10.89
C LEU A 17 12.93 -18.02 10.13
N SER A 18 12.86 -17.98 8.80
CA SER A 18 12.47 -19.11 7.97
C SER A 18 13.45 -20.27 8.13
N ALA A 19 14.77 -20.00 8.07
CA ALA A 19 15.78 -21.04 8.24
C ALA A 19 15.69 -21.71 9.62
N LEU A 20 15.46 -20.94 10.68
CA LEU A 20 15.28 -21.48 12.02
C LEU A 20 14.00 -22.35 12.11
N ILE A 21 12.88 -21.86 11.60
CA ILE A 21 11.59 -22.58 11.63
C ILE A 21 11.67 -23.86 10.80
N ASP A 22 12.19 -23.77 9.57
CA ASP A 22 12.36 -24.90 8.67
C ASP A 22 13.27 -25.97 9.30
N PHE A 23 14.39 -25.55 9.92
CA PHE A 23 15.28 -26.45 10.65
C PHE A 23 14.55 -27.18 11.78
N LEU A 24 13.81 -26.46 12.63
CA LEU A 24 13.08 -27.07 13.75
C LEU A 24 12.02 -28.07 13.29
N ILE A 25 11.28 -27.76 12.21
CA ILE A 25 10.27 -28.65 11.64
C ILE A 25 10.93 -29.91 11.07
N VAL A 26 11.94 -29.76 10.22
CA VAL A 26 12.64 -30.88 9.58
C VAL A 26 13.35 -31.74 10.63
N PHE A 27 14.00 -31.13 11.61
CA PHE A 27 14.68 -31.84 12.70
C PHE A 27 13.69 -32.68 13.52
N THR A 28 12.55 -32.10 13.91
CA THR A 28 11.51 -32.81 14.66
C THR A 28 10.96 -33.98 13.87
N VAL A 29 10.61 -33.76 12.59
CA VAL A 29 10.15 -34.83 11.70
C VAL A 29 11.21 -35.92 11.57
N GLY A 30 12.47 -35.56 11.34
CA GLY A 30 13.56 -36.50 11.15
C GLY A 30 13.68 -37.47 12.33
N ILE A 31 13.53 -36.98 13.57
CA ILE A 31 13.50 -37.82 14.77
C ILE A 31 12.33 -38.81 14.74
N PHE A 32 11.13 -38.38 14.34
CA PHE A 32 9.97 -39.26 14.23
C PHE A 32 10.11 -40.30 13.10
N SER A 33 10.61 -39.88 11.94
CA SER A 33 10.84 -40.75 10.78
C SER A 33 11.88 -41.83 11.07
N LEU A 34 12.95 -41.50 11.81
CA LEU A 34 13.97 -42.48 12.24
C LEU A 34 13.40 -43.52 13.22
N LYS A 35 12.37 -43.17 14.00
CA LYS A 35 11.68 -44.11 14.90
C LYS A 35 10.65 -44.98 14.17
N SER A 36 10.14 -44.54 13.02
CA SER A 36 9.15 -45.31 12.26
C SER A 36 9.83 -46.24 11.26
N GLU A 37 9.69 -47.55 11.43
CA GLU A 37 10.17 -48.55 10.46
C GLU A 37 9.29 -48.61 9.18
N ASN A 38 8.23 -47.81 9.09
CA ASN A 38 7.26 -47.86 8.01
C ASN A 38 7.63 -46.90 6.85
N PHE A 39 8.19 -47.45 5.78
CA PHE A 39 8.56 -46.70 4.58
C PHE A 39 7.38 -45.95 3.92
N LEU A 40 6.18 -46.55 3.89
CA LEU A 40 4.99 -45.92 3.29
C LEU A 40 4.51 -44.71 4.09
N PHE A 41 4.66 -44.75 5.41
CA PHE A 41 4.36 -43.61 6.27
C PHE A 41 5.26 -42.42 5.94
N ASN A 42 6.56 -42.65 5.79
CA ASN A 42 7.52 -41.60 5.42
C ASN A 42 7.23 -41.02 4.03
N TYR A 43 6.87 -41.84 3.04
CA TYR A 43 6.54 -41.39 1.69
C TYR A 43 5.35 -40.41 1.66
N LEU A 44 4.31 -40.65 2.47
CA LEU A 44 3.14 -39.77 2.58
C LEU A 44 3.40 -38.53 3.46
N LEU A 45 4.31 -38.63 4.42
CA LEU A 45 4.61 -37.55 5.37
C LEU A 45 5.37 -36.38 4.72
N TYR A 46 6.33 -36.65 3.82
CA TYR A 46 7.15 -35.60 3.21
C TYR A 46 6.36 -34.56 2.38
N PRO A 47 5.40 -34.95 1.51
CA PRO A 47 4.56 -33.98 0.80
C PRO A 47 3.74 -33.09 1.75
N ILE A 48 3.22 -33.65 2.85
CA ILE A 48 2.47 -32.91 3.86
C ILE A 48 3.37 -31.87 4.53
N ILE A 49 4.59 -32.25 4.91
CA ILE A 49 5.56 -31.33 5.51
C ILE A 49 5.92 -30.22 4.53
N PHE A 50 6.14 -30.55 3.26
CA PHE A 50 6.41 -29.53 2.24
C PHE A 50 5.29 -28.49 2.15
N LEU A 51 4.02 -28.92 2.19
CA LEU A 51 2.87 -28.01 2.21
C LEU A 51 2.82 -27.17 3.50
N VAL A 52 3.17 -27.75 4.65
CA VAL A 52 3.25 -27.02 5.93
C VAL A 52 4.34 -25.95 5.86
N LEU A 53 5.56 -26.30 5.43
CA LEU A 53 6.67 -25.37 5.25
C LEU A 53 6.29 -24.23 4.29
N LEU A 54 5.65 -24.55 3.17
CA LEU A 54 5.18 -23.54 2.21
C LEU A 54 4.18 -22.56 2.86
N LYS A 55 3.20 -23.07 3.61
CA LYS A 55 2.20 -22.22 4.30
C LYS A 55 2.84 -21.35 5.38
N VAL A 56 3.71 -21.93 6.22
CA VAL A 56 4.39 -21.21 7.30
C VAL A 56 5.29 -20.12 6.74
N ASN A 57 6.11 -20.43 5.72
CA ASN A 57 6.99 -19.46 5.08
C ASN A 57 6.21 -18.34 4.38
N THR A 58 5.10 -18.67 3.70
CA THR A 58 4.23 -17.64 3.10
C THR A 58 3.61 -16.75 4.19
N GLY A 59 3.14 -17.34 5.29
CA GLY A 59 2.59 -16.62 6.44
C GLY A 59 3.59 -15.68 7.09
N LEU A 60 4.82 -16.13 7.33
CA LEU A 60 5.89 -15.33 7.90
C LEU A 60 6.26 -14.15 7.00
N TRP A 61 6.37 -14.36 5.69
CA TRP A 61 6.62 -13.27 4.75
C TRP A 61 5.51 -12.22 4.79
N MET A 62 4.25 -12.66 4.77
CA MET A 62 3.09 -11.76 4.86
C MET A 62 3.07 -10.98 6.18
N TYR A 63 3.37 -11.64 7.30
CA TYR A 63 3.44 -11.00 8.62
C TYR A 63 4.51 -9.91 8.67
N LEU A 64 5.74 -10.23 8.26
CA LEU A 64 6.84 -9.26 8.26
C LEU A 64 6.58 -8.09 7.30
N TYR A 65 6.01 -8.38 6.13
CA TYR A 65 5.66 -7.35 5.16
C TYR A 65 4.51 -6.45 5.66
N SER A 66 3.47 -7.03 6.26
CA SER A 66 2.35 -6.28 6.86
C SER A 66 2.84 -5.34 7.96
N ASN A 67 3.72 -5.83 8.84
CA ASN A 67 4.35 -5.01 9.87
C ASN A 67 5.13 -3.82 9.30
N TYR A 68 5.83 -4.00 8.19
CA TYR A 68 6.51 -2.92 7.49
C TYR A 68 5.51 -1.90 6.90
N MET A 69 4.45 -2.36 6.23
CA MET A 69 3.42 -1.48 5.68
C MET A 69 2.66 -0.72 6.77
N ASN A 70 2.47 -1.33 7.94
CA ASN A 70 1.81 -0.70 9.10
C ASN A 70 2.49 0.59 9.56
N VAL A 71 3.81 0.74 9.33
CA VAL A 71 4.52 2.00 9.63
C VAL A 71 3.91 3.18 8.87
N LEU A 72 3.55 2.96 7.60
CA LEU A 72 2.89 4.00 6.81
C LEU A 72 1.37 4.01 7.03
N ASP A 73 0.75 2.85 7.03
CA ASP A 73 -0.72 2.72 6.95
C ASP A 73 -1.45 2.91 8.28
N ASN A 74 -0.79 2.66 9.42
CA ASN A 74 -1.39 2.69 10.75
C ASN A 74 -0.62 3.53 11.77
N GLU A 75 0.72 3.44 11.80
CA GLU A 75 1.56 4.35 12.60
C GLU A 75 1.60 5.76 12.00
N LEU A 76 1.34 5.88 10.68
CA LEU A 76 1.26 7.14 9.95
C LEU A 76 2.56 7.95 10.07
N ASP A 77 3.70 7.27 9.91
CA ASP A 77 5.05 7.85 9.97
C ASP A 77 5.77 7.70 8.61
N PRO A 78 5.56 8.66 7.68
CA PRO A 78 6.13 8.60 6.34
C PRO A 78 7.67 8.56 6.34
N GLU A 79 8.33 9.35 7.20
CA GLU A 79 9.79 9.43 7.23
C GLU A 79 10.42 8.12 7.69
N LYS A 80 9.87 7.50 8.76
CA LYS A 80 10.30 6.17 9.19
C LYS A 80 10.07 5.12 8.10
N PHE A 81 8.94 5.19 7.40
CA PHE A 81 8.67 4.26 6.29
C PHE A 81 9.64 4.44 5.12
N ILE A 82 9.96 5.69 4.75
CA ILE A 82 10.95 6.00 3.71
C ILE A 82 12.30 5.41 4.10
N GLU A 83 12.79 5.67 5.31
CA GLU A 83 14.08 5.15 5.81
C GLU A 83 14.15 3.61 5.71
N LEU A 84 13.11 2.93 6.19
CA LEU A 84 13.02 1.47 6.10
C LEU A 84 13.03 0.99 4.64
N THR A 85 12.30 1.67 3.76
CA THR A 85 12.18 1.30 2.34
C THR A 85 13.48 1.55 1.58
N GLU A 86 14.20 2.64 1.86
CA GLU A 86 15.53 2.90 1.30
C GLU A 86 16.54 1.84 1.75
N ASN A 87 16.49 1.46 3.03
CA ASN A 87 17.32 0.37 3.54
C ASN A 87 17.03 -0.97 2.83
N GLU A 88 15.76 -1.29 2.58
CA GLU A 88 15.34 -2.45 1.76
C GLU A 88 15.88 -2.35 0.32
N TYR A 89 15.74 -1.19 -0.31
CA TYR A 89 16.16 -0.96 -1.69
C TYR A 89 17.68 -1.08 -1.87
N ASN A 90 18.45 -0.48 -0.96
CA ASN A 90 19.90 -0.41 -1.06
C ASN A 90 20.58 -1.75 -0.75
N ARG A 91 20.05 -2.52 0.21
CA ARG A 91 20.69 -3.78 0.67
C ARG A 91 20.26 -5.01 -0.12
N ASN A 92 19.23 -4.92 -0.96
CA ASN A 92 18.67 -6.07 -1.67
C ASN A 92 19.11 -6.13 -3.13
N LYS A 93 19.78 -7.22 -3.56
CA LYS A 93 20.25 -7.38 -4.94
C LYS A 93 19.16 -7.78 -5.94
N ASN A 94 17.98 -8.19 -5.49
CA ASN A 94 16.91 -8.68 -6.39
C ASN A 94 16.23 -7.50 -7.09
N LYS A 95 16.37 -7.43 -8.43
CA LYS A 95 15.79 -6.37 -9.26
C LYS A 95 14.27 -6.25 -9.12
N LYS A 96 13.55 -7.37 -9.07
CA LYS A 96 12.08 -7.39 -8.88
C LYS A 96 11.68 -6.76 -7.56
N TYR A 97 12.37 -7.13 -6.49
CA TYR A 97 12.10 -6.60 -5.15
C TYR A 97 12.43 -5.11 -5.06
N ARG A 98 13.59 -4.68 -5.60
CA ARG A 98 13.94 -3.25 -5.68
C ARG A 98 12.92 -2.45 -6.47
N ASN A 99 12.41 -3.00 -7.56
CA ASN A 99 11.39 -2.36 -8.38
C ASN A 99 10.08 -2.14 -7.61
N TYR A 100 9.73 -3.06 -6.72
CA TYR A 100 8.59 -2.91 -5.82
C TYR A 100 8.85 -1.86 -4.72
N MET A 101 10.07 -1.78 -4.19
CA MET A 101 10.44 -0.73 -3.23
C MET A 101 10.34 0.68 -3.82
N LYS A 102 10.58 0.87 -5.13
CA LYS A 102 10.38 2.18 -5.79
C LYS A 102 8.92 2.67 -5.71
N LEU A 103 7.96 1.78 -5.92
CA LEU A 103 6.54 2.10 -5.77
C LEU A 103 6.20 2.46 -4.32
N ASN A 104 6.77 1.75 -3.35
CA ASN A 104 6.61 2.09 -1.93
C ASN A 104 7.27 3.43 -1.58
N LEU A 105 8.46 3.72 -2.11
CA LEU A 105 9.11 5.03 -1.92
C LEU A 105 8.21 6.15 -2.44
N ALA A 106 7.61 6.00 -3.62
CA ALA A 106 6.65 6.97 -4.14
C ALA A 106 5.49 7.20 -3.15
N ALA A 107 4.91 6.14 -2.59
CA ALA A 107 3.85 6.25 -1.59
C ALA A 107 4.31 6.93 -0.28
N GLY A 108 5.54 6.63 0.18
CA GLY A 108 6.15 7.22 1.36
C GLY A 108 6.40 8.72 1.18
N TYR A 109 7.10 9.10 0.12
CA TYR A 109 7.38 10.50 -0.23
C TYR A 109 6.09 11.31 -0.43
N SER A 110 5.08 10.72 -1.09
CA SER A 110 3.77 11.37 -1.26
C SER A 110 3.07 11.61 0.09
N SER A 111 3.10 10.62 0.99
CA SER A 111 2.50 10.77 2.32
C SER A 111 3.25 11.78 3.21
N ALA A 112 4.53 12.04 2.90
CA ALA A 112 5.34 13.09 3.52
C ALA A 112 5.16 14.48 2.86
N GLY A 113 4.35 14.61 1.80
CA GLY A 113 4.13 15.87 1.08
C GLY A 113 5.26 16.24 0.10
N LYS A 114 6.23 15.34 -0.13
CA LYS A 114 7.33 15.51 -1.08
C LYS A 114 6.89 15.00 -2.46
N ILE A 115 5.90 15.67 -3.06
CA ILE A 115 5.14 15.17 -4.22
C ILE A 115 6.01 15.02 -5.47
N GLU A 116 6.91 15.95 -5.74
CA GLU A 116 7.83 15.90 -6.88
C GLU A 116 8.77 14.69 -6.76
N THR A 117 9.40 14.51 -5.59
CA THR A 117 10.25 13.36 -5.31
C THR A 117 9.47 12.04 -5.40
N ALA A 118 8.21 12.04 -4.94
CA ALA A 118 7.33 10.88 -5.07
C ALA A 118 7.09 10.50 -6.54
N TYR A 119 6.81 11.50 -7.38
CA TYR A 119 6.62 11.31 -8.81
C TYR A 119 7.90 10.80 -9.50
N GLU A 120 9.06 11.38 -9.19
CA GLU A 120 10.36 10.90 -9.71
C GLU A 120 10.60 9.43 -9.36
N LYS A 121 10.38 9.04 -8.09
CA LYS A 121 10.53 7.64 -7.65
C LYS A 121 9.53 6.70 -8.32
N LEU A 122 8.32 7.18 -8.59
CA LEU A 122 7.34 6.43 -9.36
C LEU A 122 7.87 6.16 -10.78
N LYS A 123 8.36 7.18 -11.48
CA LYS A 123 8.86 7.05 -12.87
C LYS A 123 10.10 6.17 -13.01
N GLU A 124 10.82 5.91 -11.92
CA GLU A 124 11.90 4.91 -11.92
C GLU A 124 11.40 3.45 -12.00
N VAL A 125 10.10 3.18 -11.82
CA VAL A 125 9.53 1.82 -11.82
C VAL A 125 9.56 1.22 -13.24
N ASP A 126 10.13 0.01 -13.35
CA ASP A 126 10.15 -0.77 -14.58
C ASP A 126 8.87 -1.62 -14.71
N LEU A 127 8.01 -1.27 -15.67
CA LEU A 127 6.73 -1.97 -15.93
C LEU A 127 6.85 -3.17 -16.89
N SER A 128 8.07 -3.56 -17.29
CA SER A 128 8.28 -4.67 -18.22
C SER A 128 7.67 -5.98 -17.67
N LYS A 129 7.03 -6.74 -18.56
CA LYS A 129 6.10 -7.85 -18.26
C LYS A 129 6.69 -9.00 -17.41
N LYS A 130 8.01 -9.05 -17.19
CA LYS A 130 8.66 -10.08 -16.36
C LYS A 130 8.73 -9.73 -14.86
N LEU A 131 8.50 -8.48 -14.48
CA LEU A 131 8.71 -8.03 -13.09
C LEU A 131 7.44 -7.66 -12.32
N TYR A 132 6.31 -7.36 -12.99
CA TYR A 132 5.13 -6.79 -12.35
C TYR A 132 3.89 -7.70 -12.35
N ARG A 133 3.15 -7.75 -11.23
CA ARG A 133 1.78 -8.29 -11.22
C ARG A 133 0.84 -7.23 -11.79
N LYS A 134 -0.29 -7.65 -12.37
CA LYS A 134 -1.33 -6.73 -12.91
C LYS A 134 -1.77 -5.67 -11.90
N GLN A 135 -1.92 -6.05 -10.63
CA GLN A 135 -2.32 -5.14 -9.55
C GLN A 135 -1.30 -4.03 -9.29
N ASP A 136 0.00 -4.36 -9.38
CA ASP A 136 1.06 -3.38 -9.18
C ASP A 136 1.03 -2.33 -10.31
N LYS A 137 0.69 -2.72 -11.55
CA LYS A 137 0.53 -1.79 -12.68
C LYS A 137 -0.63 -0.83 -12.48
N ILE A 138 -1.77 -1.34 -11.99
CA ILE A 138 -2.91 -0.48 -11.65
C ILE A 138 -2.51 0.55 -10.60
N LEU A 139 -1.80 0.13 -9.55
CA LEU A 139 -1.34 1.05 -8.51
C LEU A 139 -0.34 2.08 -9.05
N TYR A 140 0.54 1.68 -9.96
CA TYR A 140 1.45 2.59 -10.66
C TYR A 140 0.68 3.67 -11.43
N TYR A 141 -0.22 3.28 -12.35
CA TYR A 141 -0.93 4.25 -13.20
C TYR A 141 -1.94 5.09 -12.39
N TYR A 142 -2.53 4.51 -11.35
CA TYR A 142 -3.34 5.25 -10.39
C TYR A 142 -2.54 6.38 -9.71
N ASN A 143 -1.34 6.06 -9.18
CA ASN A 143 -0.49 7.07 -8.55
C ASN A 143 -0.01 8.11 -9.56
N GLU A 144 0.33 7.70 -10.78
CA GLU A 144 0.75 8.62 -11.84
C GLU A 144 -0.35 9.63 -12.18
N ALA A 145 -1.58 9.15 -12.41
CA ALA A 145 -2.72 10.01 -12.66
C ALA A 145 -3.01 10.94 -11.47
N LEU A 146 -2.92 10.44 -10.23
CA LEU A 146 -3.14 11.25 -9.03
C LEU A 146 -2.11 12.39 -8.92
N PHE A 147 -0.83 12.09 -9.15
CA PHE A 147 0.22 13.11 -9.15
C PHE A 147 0.02 14.16 -10.25
N LEU A 148 -0.36 13.73 -11.46
CA LEU A 148 -0.68 14.65 -12.55
C LEU A 148 -1.84 15.58 -12.19
N ILE A 149 -2.89 15.08 -11.53
CA ILE A 149 -3.97 15.93 -11.00
C ILE A 149 -3.42 16.95 -9.99
N THR A 150 -2.57 16.52 -9.05
CA THR A 150 -1.94 17.42 -8.06
C THR A 150 -1.10 18.52 -8.73
N PHE A 151 -0.44 18.21 -9.84
CA PHE A 151 0.31 19.18 -10.64
C PHE A 151 -0.56 20.07 -11.55
N GLY A 152 -1.89 19.96 -11.48
CA GLY A 152 -2.81 20.71 -12.34
C GLY A 152 -2.87 20.20 -13.79
N LYS A 153 -2.32 19.03 -14.08
CA LYS A 153 -2.24 18.41 -15.42
C LYS A 153 -3.37 17.39 -15.62
N LYS A 154 -4.61 17.85 -15.51
CA LYS A 154 -5.80 16.98 -15.51
C LYS A 154 -5.99 16.24 -16.83
N GLU A 155 -5.63 16.86 -17.96
CA GLU A 155 -5.72 16.27 -19.28
C GLU A 155 -4.74 15.10 -19.44
N GLU A 156 -3.48 15.29 -19.04
CA GLU A 156 -2.46 14.23 -19.03
C GLU A 156 -2.89 13.07 -18.10
N ALA A 157 -3.44 13.39 -16.91
CA ALA A 157 -3.97 12.38 -16.00
C ALA A 157 -5.13 11.57 -16.61
N THR A 158 -6.01 12.24 -17.35
CA THR A 158 -7.15 11.62 -18.05
C THR A 158 -6.67 10.70 -19.17
N GLU A 159 -5.60 11.09 -19.88
CA GLU A 159 -4.98 10.25 -20.91
C GLU A 159 -4.40 8.97 -20.31
N ILE A 160 -3.64 9.06 -19.22
CA ILE A 160 -3.11 7.89 -18.49
C ILE A 160 -4.25 6.99 -18.03
N TYR A 161 -5.31 7.56 -17.45
CA TYR A 161 -6.47 6.80 -17.03
C TYR A 161 -7.11 6.01 -18.18
N ASN A 162 -7.38 6.69 -19.30
CA ASN A 162 -8.09 6.11 -20.43
C ASN A 162 -7.25 5.07 -21.19
N LYS A 163 -5.96 5.33 -21.40
CA LYS A 163 -5.08 4.47 -22.22
C LYS A 163 -4.51 3.30 -21.45
N GLU A 164 -4.13 3.50 -20.19
CA GLU A 164 -3.31 2.53 -19.45
C GLU A 164 -4.09 1.89 -18.29
N LEU A 165 -4.68 2.72 -17.42
CA LEU A 165 -5.29 2.24 -16.18
C LEU A 165 -6.58 1.44 -16.44
N SER A 166 -7.45 1.94 -17.32
CA SER A 166 -8.71 1.28 -17.68
C SER A 166 -8.48 -0.15 -18.20
N GLU A 167 -7.52 -0.33 -19.10
CA GLU A 167 -7.16 -1.60 -19.70
C GLU A 167 -6.64 -2.60 -18.66
N GLU A 168 -5.78 -2.14 -17.74
CA GLU A 168 -5.26 -3.00 -16.66
C GLU A 168 -6.36 -3.41 -15.66
N ILE A 169 -7.35 -2.55 -15.39
CA ILE A 169 -8.52 -2.88 -14.56
C ILE A 169 -9.37 -3.97 -15.22
N GLU A 170 -9.63 -3.86 -16.52
CA GLU A 170 -10.42 -4.86 -17.26
C GLU A 170 -9.78 -6.26 -17.20
N LYS A 171 -8.44 -6.32 -17.26
CA LYS A 171 -7.66 -7.57 -17.19
C LYS A 171 -7.76 -8.32 -15.86
N ILE A 172 -8.26 -7.71 -14.78
CA ILE A 172 -8.36 -8.32 -13.45
C ILE A 172 -9.69 -9.08 -13.23
N GLY A 173 -10.70 -8.84 -14.09
CA GLY A 173 -11.97 -9.57 -14.11
C GLY A 173 -12.97 -9.15 -13.02
N LYS A 174 -14.27 -9.38 -13.28
CA LYS A 174 -15.40 -8.85 -12.47
C LYS A 174 -15.35 -9.24 -10.98
N ARG A 175 -14.93 -10.46 -10.64
CA ARG A 175 -14.88 -10.97 -9.24
C ARG A 175 -13.90 -10.23 -8.32
N LYS A 176 -12.99 -9.45 -8.88
CA LYS A 176 -11.96 -8.69 -8.15
C LYS A 176 -12.22 -7.19 -8.15
N LYS A 177 -13.35 -6.73 -8.74
CA LYS A 177 -13.78 -5.33 -8.72
C LYS A 177 -14.24 -4.87 -7.33
N ASP A 178 -14.46 -5.77 -6.39
CA ASP A 178 -14.71 -5.41 -4.97
C ASP A 178 -13.42 -5.24 -4.16
N SER A 179 -12.25 -5.27 -4.82
CA SER A 179 -10.98 -5.05 -4.15
C SER A 179 -10.76 -3.58 -3.78
N GLU A 180 -9.96 -3.35 -2.75
CA GLU A 180 -9.53 -2.04 -2.25
C GLU A 180 -9.02 -1.10 -3.36
N ILE A 181 -8.25 -1.66 -4.30
CA ILE A 181 -7.71 -0.94 -5.45
C ILE A 181 -8.82 -0.32 -6.30
N TYR A 182 -9.96 -1.00 -6.44
CA TYR A 182 -11.07 -0.48 -7.25
C TYR A 182 -11.76 0.73 -6.59
N ASN A 183 -11.84 0.78 -5.26
CA ASN A 183 -12.41 1.95 -4.57
C ASN A 183 -11.51 3.18 -4.74
N LEU A 184 -10.19 3.00 -4.69
CA LEU A 184 -9.22 4.05 -5.00
C LEU A 184 -9.40 4.55 -6.43
N VAL A 185 -9.48 3.64 -7.39
CA VAL A 185 -9.74 3.96 -8.81
C VAL A 185 -11.05 4.73 -8.98
N LYS A 186 -12.14 4.34 -8.29
CA LYS A 186 -13.42 5.05 -8.36
C LYS A 186 -13.34 6.48 -7.83
N ALA A 187 -12.60 6.71 -6.75
CA ALA A 187 -12.34 8.07 -6.28
C ALA A 187 -11.54 8.89 -7.30
N LEU A 188 -10.54 8.28 -7.96
CA LEU A 188 -9.79 8.92 -9.05
C LEU A 188 -10.66 9.24 -10.26
N GLU A 189 -11.50 8.30 -10.71
CA GLU A 189 -12.50 8.53 -11.78
C GLU A 189 -13.38 9.73 -11.44
N GLY A 190 -13.85 9.82 -10.19
CA GLY A 190 -14.58 10.98 -9.69
C GLY A 190 -13.78 12.28 -9.89
N MET A 191 -12.53 12.33 -9.43
CA MET A 191 -11.69 13.54 -9.57
C MET A 191 -11.48 13.94 -11.05
N LEU A 192 -11.31 12.96 -11.94
CA LEU A 192 -11.11 13.19 -13.37
C LEU A 192 -12.38 13.68 -14.07
N PHE A 193 -13.53 13.05 -13.83
CA PHE A 193 -14.73 13.28 -14.65
C PHE A 193 -15.83 14.07 -13.95
N HIS A 194 -15.80 14.11 -12.61
CA HIS A 194 -16.81 14.74 -11.76
C HIS A 194 -16.23 15.76 -10.78
N GLY A 195 -14.96 16.15 -10.90
CA GLY A 195 -14.31 17.06 -9.94
C GLY A 195 -14.90 18.48 -9.84
N ASN A 196 -15.81 18.87 -10.74
CA ASN A 196 -16.58 20.13 -10.66
C ASN A 196 -17.99 19.94 -10.06
N ASP A 197 -18.41 18.69 -9.89
CA ASP A 197 -19.69 18.29 -9.30
C ASP A 197 -19.43 17.86 -7.85
N ASN A 198 -19.53 18.84 -6.94
CA ASN A 198 -19.22 18.61 -5.53
C ASN A 198 -20.15 17.54 -4.91
N GLU A 199 -21.44 17.54 -5.25
CA GLU A 199 -22.41 16.55 -4.74
C GLU A 199 -22.01 15.13 -5.15
N LYS A 200 -21.68 14.93 -6.43
CA LYS A 200 -21.25 13.62 -6.93
C LYS A 200 -19.94 13.17 -6.30
N MET A 201 -19.00 14.09 -6.10
CA MET A 201 -17.75 13.78 -5.42
C MET A 201 -17.96 13.39 -3.96
N ILE A 202 -18.84 14.09 -3.24
CA ILE A 202 -19.21 13.75 -1.87
C ILE A 202 -19.82 12.35 -1.78
N GLU A 203 -20.74 11.99 -2.70
CA GLU A 203 -21.32 10.64 -2.78
C GLU A 203 -20.24 9.57 -2.98
N ILE A 204 -19.36 9.75 -3.97
CA ILE A 204 -18.27 8.80 -4.29
C ILE A 204 -17.34 8.62 -3.08
N LEU A 205 -16.97 9.70 -2.41
CA LEU A 205 -16.03 9.67 -1.28
C LEU A 205 -16.66 9.03 -0.04
N ASN A 206 -17.94 9.25 0.21
CA ASN A 206 -18.68 8.56 1.28
C ASN A 206 -18.71 7.04 1.06
N GLU A 207 -18.93 6.60 -0.19
CA GLU A 207 -18.86 5.17 -0.53
C GLU A 207 -17.44 4.60 -0.41
N ALA A 208 -16.42 5.37 -0.79
CA ALA A 208 -15.02 4.97 -0.63
C ALA A 208 -14.62 4.85 0.85
N LEU A 209 -15.09 5.76 1.71
CA LEU A 209 -14.84 5.74 3.15
C LEU A 209 -15.36 4.48 3.83
N LYS A 210 -16.58 4.05 3.50
CA LYS A 210 -17.19 2.81 4.03
C LYS A 210 -16.34 1.56 3.76
N LYS A 211 -15.50 1.61 2.72
CA LYS A 211 -14.67 0.49 2.26
C LYS A 211 -13.17 0.69 2.50
N SER A 212 -12.79 1.78 3.18
CA SER A 212 -11.40 2.05 3.54
C SER A 212 -10.90 1.02 4.54
N LYS A 213 -9.68 0.49 4.31
CA LYS A 213 -9.11 -0.58 5.15
C LYS A 213 -8.02 -0.11 6.10
N THR A 214 -7.26 0.89 5.70
CA THR A 214 -6.16 1.40 6.51
C THR A 214 -6.50 2.77 7.08
N LYS A 215 -5.91 3.08 8.23
CA LYS A 215 -6.07 4.40 8.86
C LYS A 215 -5.63 5.51 7.91
N ARG A 216 -4.52 5.31 7.18
CA ARG A 216 -4.02 6.27 6.18
C ARG A 216 -5.02 6.54 5.07
N GLN A 217 -5.61 5.50 4.47
CA GLN A 217 -6.63 5.68 3.41
C GLN A 217 -7.87 6.40 3.93
N ASN A 218 -8.34 6.01 5.11
CA ASN A 218 -9.50 6.63 5.73
C ASN A 218 -9.28 8.15 5.90
N LEU A 219 -8.12 8.55 6.43
CA LEU A 219 -7.78 9.96 6.61
C LEU A 219 -7.59 10.70 5.29
N GLY A 220 -6.98 10.06 4.29
CA GLY A 220 -6.85 10.64 2.94
C GLY A 220 -8.22 10.94 2.31
N PHE A 221 -9.17 10.00 2.40
CA PHE A 221 -10.53 10.23 1.91
C PHE A 221 -11.29 11.27 2.74
N LYS A 222 -11.13 11.30 4.07
CA LYS A 222 -11.73 12.34 4.92
C LYS A 222 -11.24 13.74 4.56
N TYR A 223 -9.94 13.90 4.34
CA TYR A 223 -9.36 15.17 3.90
C TYR A 223 -9.92 15.62 2.56
N LEU A 224 -10.00 14.70 1.59
CA LEU A 224 -10.56 15.00 0.28
C LEU A 224 -12.06 15.33 0.38
N LEU A 225 -12.82 14.60 1.19
CA LEU A 225 -14.24 14.86 1.44
C LEU A 225 -14.46 16.24 2.07
N ALA A 226 -13.63 16.61 3.06
CA ALA A 226 -13.65 17.93 3.68
C ALA A 226 -13.45 19.04 2.64
N THR A 227 -12.52 18.83 1.70
CA THR A 227 -12.24 19.79 0.61
C THR A 227 -13.44 19.99 -0.31
N TYR A 228 -14.17 18.92 -0.65
CA TYR A 228 -15.37 19.04 -1.50
C TYR A 228 -16.58 19.59 -0.75
N LYS A 229 -16.73 19.27 0.55
CA LYS A 229 -17.76 19.87 1.41
C LYS A 229 -17.54 21.36 1.61
N GLU A 230 -16.29 21.78 1.81
CA GLU A 230 -15.90 23.21 1.86
C GLU A 230 -16.32 23.94 0.57
N LYS A 231 -16.07 23.34 -0.61
CA LYS A 231 -16.48 23.90 -1.91
C LYS A 231 -18.00 23.92 -2.14
N ALA A 232 -18.74 23.08 -1.42
CA ALA A 232 -20.20 23.00 -1.48
C ALA A 232 -20.88 23.87 -0.41
N ASP A 233 -20.13 24.74 0.26
CA ASP A 233 -20.58 25.58 1.38
C ASP A 233 -21.06 24.79 2.63
N GLU A 234 -20.79 23.47 2.69
CA GLU A 234 -21.04 22.60 3.85
C GLU A 234 -19.95 22.75 4.92
N THR A 235 -19.69 24.01 5.31
CA THR A 235 -18.51 24.42 6.09
C THR A 235 -18.40 23.71 7.45
N ARG A 236 -19.52 23.49 8.13
CA ARG A 236 -19.53 22.85 9.46
C ARG A 236 -18.99 21.42 9.39
N GLU A 237 -19.45 20.64 8.43
CA GLU A 237 -19.02 19.25 8.24
C GLU A 237 -17.58 19.18 7.72
N ALA A 238 -17.17 20.12 6.85
CA ALA A 238 -15.79 20.25 6.42
C ALA A 238 -14.84 20.51 7.62
N ILE A 239 -15.21 21.40 8.54
CA ILE A 239 -14.44 21.69 9.76
C ILE A 239 -14.31 20.44 10.64
N GLU A 240 -15.40 19.69 10.85
CA GLU A 240 -15.36 18.44 11.65
C GLU A 240 -14.39 17.42 11.04
N LEU A 241 -14.45 17.21 9.73
CA LEU A 241 -13.54 16.30 9.03
C LEU A 241 -12.08 16.77 9.07
N TYR A 242 -11.80 18.06 8.88
CA TYR A 242 -10.43 18.59 8.99
C TYR A 242 -9.88 18.43 10.41
N LYS A 243 -10.68 18.61 11.46
CA LYS A 243 -10.26 18.36 12.85
C LYS A 243 -9.88 16.91 13.05
N GLU A 244 -10.72 15.98 12.60
CA GLU A 244 -10.42 14.55 12.70
C GLU A 244 -9.10 14.19 12.00
N VAL A 245 -8.84 14.76 10.82
CA VAL A 245 -7.57 14.55 10.10
C VAL A 245 -6.39 15.12 10.89
N ALA A 246 -6.52 16.35 11.40
CA ALA A 246 -5.46 17.05 12.13
C ALA A 246 -5.09 16.37 13.47
N GLU A 247 -6.06 15.72 14.11
CA GLU A 247 -5.90 15.00 15.38
C GLU A 247 -5.35 13.58 15.17
N ASN A 248 -5.85 12.87 14.16
CA ASN A 248 -5.57 11.44 14.00
C ASN A 248 -4.47 11.11 12.97
N GLY A 249 -4.05 12.07 12.14
CA GLY A 249 -3.13 11.86 11.03
C GLY A 249 -1.64 11.80 11.37
N ASN A 250 -1.26 12.01 12.64
CA ASN A 250 0.11 11.94 13.13
C ASN A 250 1.10 12.78 12.28
N LYS A 251 1.98 12.14 11.49
CA LYS A 251 3.03 12.79 10.69
C LYS A 251 2.70 12.86 9.19
N LEU A 252 1.48 12.53 8.77
CA LEU A 252 1.07 12.72 7.38
C LEU A 252 1.06 14.21 7.01
N TYR A 253 1.44 14.55 5.77
CA TYR A 253 1.46 15.95 5.33
C TYR A 253 0.07 16.62 5.38
N ILE A 254 -0.99 15.86 5.08
CA ILE A 254 -2.39 16.34 5.12
C ILE A 254 -2.82 16.86 6.50
N VAL A 255 -2.09 16.50 7.57
CA VAL A 255 -2.32 17.07 8.92
C VAL A 255 -2.01 18.56 8.93
N GLN A 256 -0.91 18.96 8.30
CA GLN A 256 -0.52 20.37 8.23
C GLN A 256 -1.50 21.15 7.37
N GLU A 257 -1.87 20.62 6.19
CA GLU A 257 -2.87 21.26 5.33
C GLU A 257 -4.22 21.40 6.01
N ALA A 258 -4.71 20.35 6.69
CA ALA A 258 -5.97 20.41 7.45
C ALA A 258 -5.92 21.47 8.55
N ARG A 259 -4.79 21.63 9.25
CA ARG A 259 -4.61 22.69 10.27
C ARG A 259 -4.63 24.08 9.66
N GLU A 260 -4.02 24.28 8.50
CA GLU A 260 -4.06 25.55 7.78
C GLU A 260 -5.45 25.89 7.28
N LYS A 261 -6.19 24.89 6.78
CA LYS A 261 -7.60 25.03 6.40
C LYS A 261 -8.46 25.45 7.59
N LEU A 262 -8.31 24.78 8.73
CA LEU A 262 -9.04 25.13 9.95
C LEU A 262 -8.81 26.57 10.41
N LYS A 263 -7.58 27.08 10.33
CA LYS A 263 -7.25 28.48 10.69
C LYS A 263 -7.90 29.52 9.78
N LYS A 264 -8.28 29.15 8.57
CA LYS A 264 -8.95 30.05 7.60
C LYS A 264 -10.47 30.04 7.75
N LEU A 265 -11.02 28.95 8.29
CA LEU A 265 -12.45 28.70 8.41
C LEU A 265 -13.03 29.04 9.80
N ILE A 266 -12.16 29.24 10.81
CA ILE A 266 -12.48 29.58 12.20
C ILE A 266 -11.92 30.95 12.51
#